data_AF-A0A1H4ABG9-F1
#
_entry.id   AF-A0A1H4ABG9-F1
#
_cell.length_a   1.000
_cell.length_b   1.000
_cell.length_c   1.000
_cell.angle_alpha   90.00
_cell.angle_beta   90.00
_cell.angle_gamma   90.00
#
_symmetry.space_group_name_H-M   'P 1'
#
loop_
_entity.id
_entity.type
_entity.pdbx_description
1 polymer ?
#
loop_
_entity_poly.entity_id
_entity_poly.type
_entity_poly.pdbx_seq_one_letter_code
_entity_poly.pdbx_strand_id
1 'polypeptide(L)'
;MNFDDIKDAWNNDEENEKLRVPASIDQLKSAQLPVEKLRRGMKGEMYVQLFSLLIIGLVPQIIFLSPVFVVPFYTLYVAMLGVSAYYFFKLYVFYKSSGAVTLTSKESLYELYYEARLSIEMYKSYTYVLCPFGLVMGALLILSHRGAALTNLYDFAVANEQVALILSASLVTSLFSVFLVTEYWTKSSYGKYIRQIKSVLDEIKE
;
A
#
# COMPACT_ATOMS: atom_id res chain seq x y z
N MET A 1 -26.75 -46.58 -38.73
CA MET A 1 -26.14 -45.24 -38.65
C MET A 1 -24.84 -45.31 -39.42
N ASN A 2 -24.75 -44.62 -40.56
CA ASN A 2 -23.58 -44.63 -41.43
C ASN A 2 -22.52 -43.67 -40.88
N PHE A 3 -21.26 -44.06 -40.98
CA PHE A 3 -20.13 -43.23 -40.54
C PHE A 3 -20.04 -41.92 -41.31
N ASP A 4 -20.51 -41.92 -42.56
CA ASP A 4 -20.58 -40.73 -43.41
C ASP A 4 -21.59 -39.70 -42.89
N ASP A 5 -22.72 -40.13 -42.31
CA ASP A 5 -23.72 -39.23 -41.72
C ASP A 5 -23.14 -38.45 -40.52
N ILE A 6 -22.25 -39.10 -39.75
CA ILE A 6 -21.57 -38.48 -38.60
C ILE A 6 -20.52 -37.49 -39.07
N LYS A 7 -19.84 -37.79 -40.19
CA LYS A 7 -18.80 -36.95 -40.76
C LYS A 7 -19.38 -35.71 -41.43
N ASP A 8 -20.53 -35.86 -42.09
CA ASP A 8 -21.28 -34.75 -42.66
C ASP A 8 -21.90 -33.89 -41.54
N ALA A 9 -22.41 -34.48 -40.46
CA ALA A 9 -22.84 -33.69 -39.29
C ALA A 9 -21.69 -32.89 -38.67
N TRP A 10 -20.50 -33.49 -38.55
CA TRP A 10 -19.31 -32.84 -37.99
C TRP A 10 -18.75 -31.72 -38.88
N ASN A 11 -18.73 -31.92 -40.20
CA ASN A 11 -18.27 -30.89 -41.15
C ASN A 11 -19.28 -29.76 -41.33
N ASN A 12 -20.58 -30.02 -41.18
CA ASN A 12 -21.62 -28.98 -41.22
C ASN A 12 -21.69 -28.16 -39.92
N ASP A 13 -21.18 -28.69 -38.80
CA ASP A 13 -21.00 -27.95 -37.54
C ASP A 13 -19.77 -27.03 -37.55
N GLU A 14 -18.86 -27.12 -38.54
CA GLU A 14 -17.75 -26.15 -38.67
C GLU A 14 -18.22 -24.78 -39.21
N GLU A 15 -19.40 -24.70 -39.84
CA GLU A 15 -19.97 -23.45 -40.37
C GLU A 15 -20.90 -22.72 -39.39
N ASN A 16 -21.34 -23.35 -38.31
CA ASN A 16 -22.12 -22.69 -37.24
C ASN A 16 -21.37 -22.71 -35.91
N GLU A 17 -21.10 -21.50 -35.42
CA GLU A 17 -20.43 -21.21 -34.15
C GLU A 17 -18.92 -21.47 -34.25
N LYS A 18 -18.12 -20.45 -34.63
CA LYS A 18 -17.50 -19.62 -33.58
C LYS A 18 -18.01 -20.06 -32.21
N LEU A 19 -17.41 -21.11 -31.65
CA LEU A 19 -17.45 -21.42 -30.24
C LEU A 19 -17.02 -20.13 -29.56
N ARG A 20 -18.01 -19.29 -29.26
CA ARG A 20 -17.88 -18.11 -28.44
C ARG A 20 -17.58 -18.70 -27.09
N VAL A 21 -16.30 -18.98 -26.82
CA VAL A 21 -15.79 -19.03 -25.46
C VAL A 21 -16.47 -17.83 -24.80
N PRO A 22 -17.36 -18.05 -23.82
CA PRO A 22 -18.17 -16.97 -23.32
C PRO A 22 -17.21 -15.87 -22.91
N ALA A 23 -17.41 -14.66 -23.46
CA ALA A 23 -16.48 -13.54 -23.30
C ALA A 23 -16.08 -13.33 -21.83
N SER A 24 -16.95 -13.77 -20.91
CA SER A 24 -16.70 -13.86 -19.48
C SER A 24 -15.42 -14.60 -19.07
N ILE A 25 -15.00 -15.71 -19.70
CA ILE A 25 -13.81 -16.46 -19.28
C ILE A 25 -12.51 -15.72 -19.63
N ASP A 26 -12.40 -15.18 -20.84
CA ASP A 26 -11.23 -14.38 -21.24
C ASP A 26 -11.23 -13.00 -20.54
N GLN A 27 -12.40 -12.41 -20.29
CA GLN A 27 -12.54 -11.22 -19.44
C GLN A 27 -12.16 -11.50 -17.98
N LEU A 28 -12.53 -12.66 -17.43
CA LEU A 28 -12.11 -13.11 -16.09
C LEU A 28 -10.59 -13.30 -16.02
N LYS A 29 -9.99 -13.91 -17.04
CA LYS A 29 -8.52 -14.06 -17.16
C LYS A 29 -7.81 -12.72 -17.30
N SER A 30 -8.39 -11.79 -18.05
CA SER A 30 -7.94 -10.39 -18.14
C SER A 30 -7.97 -9.69 -16.79
N ALA A 31 -9.02 -9.91 -15.98
CA ALA A 31 -9.14 -9.36 -14.62
C ALA A 31 -8.14 -9.97 -13.63
N GLN A 32 -7.75 -11.23 -13.82
CA GLN A 32 -6.77 -11.93 -12.97
C GLN A 32 -5.40 -11.25 -13.01
N LEU A 33 -4.98 -10.72 -14.15
CA LEU A 33 -3.66 -10.10 -14.34
C LEU A 33 -3.44 -8.81 -13.51
N PRO A 34 -4.34 -7.80 -13.53
CA PRO A 34 -4.23 -6.60 -12.67
C PRO A 34 -4.31 -6.93 -11.18
N VAL A 35 -5.16 -7.88 -10.81
CA VAL A 35 -5.36 -8.34 -9.44
C VAL A 35 -4.12 -9.01 -8.89
N GLU A 36 -3.53 -9.93 -9.66
CA GLU A 36 -2.34 -10.65 -9.25
C GLU A 36 -1.13 -9.71 -9.21
N LYS A 37 -1.05 -8.73 -10.13
CA LYS A 37 -0.07 -7.64 -10.08
C LYS A 37 -0.23 -6.78 -8.82
N LEU A 38 -1.46 -6.40 -8.46
CA LEU A 38 -1.74 -5.65 -7.23
C LEU A 38 -1.30 -6.46 -6.00
N ARG A 39 -1.68 -7.73 -5.92
CA ARG A 39 -1.31 -8.64 -4.81
C ARG A 39 0.21 -8.78 -4.69
N ARG A 40 0.91 -8.98 -5.81
CA ARG A 40 2.37 -9.11 -5.84
C ARG A 40 3.06 -7.80 -5.46
N GLY A 41 2.52 -6.67 -5.90
CA GLY A 41 2.98 -5.33 -5.52
C GLY A 41 2.85 -5.10 -4.01
N MET A 42 1.67 -5.32 -3.45
CA MET A 42 1.43 -5.18 -2.01
C MET A 42 2.29 -6.12 -1.15
N LYS A 43 2.52 -7.35 -1.61
CA LYS A 43 3.44 -8.28 -0.95
C LYS A 43 4.88 -7.79 -1.00
N GLY A 44 5.31 -7.24 -2.13
CA GLY A 44 6.61 -6.60 -2.28
C GLY A 44 6.79 -5.43 -1.31
N GLU A 45 5.80 -4.53 -1.25
CA GLU A 45 5.80 -3.40 -0.31
C GLU A 45 5.84 -3.86 1.14
N MET A 46 5.13 -4.94 1.50
CA MET A 46 5.21 -5.53 2.85
C MET A 46 6.63 -5.94 3.21
N TYR A 47 7.36 -6.60 2.31
CA TYR A 47 8.75 -7.00 2.56
C TYR A 47 9.69 -5.80 2.65
N VAL A 48 9.53 -4.81 1.76
CA VAL A 48 10.30 -3.56 1.81
C VAL A 48 10.05 -2.86 3.15
N GLN A 49 8.80 -2.82 3.61
CA GLN A 49 8.45 -2.17 4.85
C GLN A 49 8.95 -2.92 6.09
N LEU A 50 8.92 -4.26 6.06
CA LEU A 50 9.53 -5.09 7.09
C LEU A 50 11.05 -4.86 7.16
N PHE A 51 11.72 -4.79 6.01
CA PHE A 51 13.15 -4.52 5.94
C PHE A 51 13.48 -3.10 6.43
N SER A 52 12.71 -2.10 6.03
CA SER A 52 12.82 -0.72 6.55
C SER A 52 12.64 -0.65 8.06
N LEU A 53 11.71 -1.43 8.64
CA LEU A 53 11.49 -1.54 10.07
C LEU A 53 12.75 -2.01 10.81
N LEU A 54 13.43 -3.03 10.25
CA LEU A 54 14.68 -3.56 10.80
C LEU A 54 15.80 -2.52 10.74
N ILE A 55 15.94 -1.82 9.61
CA ILE A 55 16.93 -0.74 9.46
C ILE A 55 16.69 0.35 10.51
N ILE A 56 15.45 0.80 10.69
CA ILE A 56 15.10 1.86 11.67
C ILE A 56 15.52 1.46 13.09
N GLY A 57 15.36 0.19 13.47
CA GLY A 57 15.81 -0.31 14.79
C GLY A 57 17.33 -0.24 15.00
N LEU A 58 18.11 -0.29 13.90
CA LEU A 58 19.57 -0.21 13.90
C LEU A 58 20.10 1.23 13.79
N VAL A 59 19.26 2.20 13.43
CA VAL A 59 19.66 3.61 13.26
C VAL A 59 20.41 4.18 14.47
N PRO A 60 19.96 3.98 15.74
CA PRO A 60 20.68 4.51 16.90
C PRO A 60 22.10 3.99 17.04
N GLN A 61 22.36 2.77 16.59
CA GLN A 61 23.68 2.13 16.63
C GLN A 61 24.59 2.66 15.51
N ILE A 62 24.04 2.90 14.32
CA ILE A 62 24.79 3.37 13.15
C ILE A 62 25.19 4.85 13.30
N ILE A 63 24.27 5.67 13.81
CA ILE A 63 24.43 7.14 13.88
C ILE A 63 24.88 7.58 15.28
N PHE A 64 25.17 6.67 16.21
CA PHE A 64 25.61 6.98 17.58
C PHE A 64 24.68 7.98 18.29
N LEU A 65 23.43 7.57 18.52
CA LEU A 65 22.45 8.40 19.21
C LEU A 65 22.88 8.70 20.64
N SER A 66 22.71 9.96 21.08
CA SER A 66 23.01 10.41 22.44
C SER A 66 22.28 9.54 23.47
N PRO A 67 22.93 9.12 24.57
CA PRO A 67 22.34 8.23 25.58
C PRO A 67 20.99 8.70 26.11
N VAL A 68 20.77 10.02 26.19
CA VAL A 68 19.52 10.64 26.66
C VAL A 68 18.33 10.30 25.76
N PHE A 69 18.56 10.13 24.45
CA PHE A 69 17.50 9.88 23.46
C PHE A 69 17.31 8.40 23.12
N VAL A 70 18.19 7.51 23.59
CA VAL A 70 18.12 6.06 23.31
C VAL A 70 16.84 5.44 23.84
N VAL A 71 16.50 5.69 25.11
CA VAL A 71 15.29 5.14 25.74
C VAL A 71 14.00 5.63 25.05
N PRO A 72 13.77 6.94 24.84
CA PRO A 72 12.56 7.40 24.15
C PRO A 72 12.50 6.91 22.69
N PHE A 73 13.63 6.81 21.99
CA PHE A 73 13.67 6.25 20.64
C PHE A 73 13.17 4.80 20.61
N TYR A 74 13.73 3.91 21.45
CA TYR A 74 13.32 2.50 21.47
C TYR A 74 11.89 2.31 22.00
N THR A 75 11.41 3.18 22.87
CA THR A 75 10.00 3.17 23.32
C THR A 75 9.05 3.43 22.16
N LEU A 76 9.32 4.47 21.36
CA LEU A 76 8.55 4.78 20.15
C LEU A 76 8.68 3.67 19.11
N TYR A 77 9.87 3.10 18.96
CA TYR A 77 10.12 2.00 18.04
C TYR A 77 9.29 0.76 18.41
N VAL A 78 9.22 0.37 19.69
CA VAL A 78 8.39 -0.76 20.14
C VAL A 78 6.89 -0.49 19.91
N ALA A 79 6.42 0.73 20.17
CA ALA A 79 5.04 1.10 19.85
C ALA A 79 4.76 0.98 18.34
N MET A 80 5.68 1.46 17.51
CA MET A 80 5.63 1.33 16.05
C MET A 80 5.63 -0.15 15.62
N LEU A 81 6.47 -1.01 16.21
CA LEU A 81 6.46 -2.46 15.97
C LEU A 81 5.09 -3.09 16.28
N GLY A 82 4.44 -2.68 17.38
CA GLY A 82 3.11 -3.16 17.75
C GLY A 82 2.05 -2.83 16.69
N VAL A 83 2.05 -1.59 16.19
CA VAL A 83 1.15 -1.17 15.10
C VAL A 83 1.46 -1.95 13.82
N SER A 84 2.74 -2.07 13.45
CA SER A 84 3.19 -2.81 12.27
C SER A 84 2.80 -4.29 12.34
N ALA A 85 2.91 -4.93 13.51
CA ALA A 85 2.53 -6.33 13.69
C ALA A 85 1.02 -6.54 13.46
N TYR A 86 0.18 -5.66 13.99
CA TYR A 86 -1.27 -5.70 13.73
C TYR A 86 -1.59 -5.54 12.24
N TYR A 87 -0.93 -4.58 11.57
CA TYR A 87 -1.10 -4.38 10.13
C TYR A 87 -0.68 -5.62 9.32
N PHE A 88 0.51 -6.16 9.59
CA PHE A 88 1.02 -7.34 8.89
C PHE A 88 0.15 -8.57 9.13
N PHE A 89 -0.39 -8.76 10.34
CA PHE A 89 -1.35 -9.83 10.60
C PHE A 89 -2.60 -9.70 9.74
N LYS A 90 -3.18 -8.49 9.66
CA LYS A 90 -4.39 -8.27 8.87
C LYS A 90 -4.13 -8.39 7.36
N LEU A 91 -2.96 -7.97 6.90
CA LEU A 91 -2.52 -8.15 5.51
C LEU A 91 -2.23 -9.62 5.17
N TYR A 92 -1.71 -10.39 6.13
CA TYR A 92 -1.55 -11.83 6.00
C TYR A 92 -2.89 -12.57 5.91
N VAL A 93 -3.87 -12.17 6.74
CA VAL A 93 -5.25 -12.70 6.66
C VAL A 93 -5.86 -12.43 5.29
N PHE A 94 -5.74 -11.19 4.77
CA PHE A 94 -6.14 -10.85 3.40
C PHE A 94 -5.45 -11.73 2.36
N TYR A 95 -4.11 -11.86 2.44
CA TYR A 95 -3.37 -12.69 1.49
C TYR A 95 -3.80 -14.16 1.51
N LYS A 96 -4.21 -14.68 2.67
CA LYS A 96 -4.69 -16.05 2.86
C LYS A 96 -6.13 -16.23 2.36
N SER A 97 -7.05 -15.29 2.60
CA SER A 97 -8.43 -15.38 2.09
C SER A 97 -8.46 -15.31 0.58
N SER A 98 -7.78 -14.33 -0.04
CA SER A 98 -7.78 -14.15 -1.50
C SER A 98 -7.06 -15.26 -2.27
N GLY A 99 -6.30 -16.13 -1.59
CA GLY A 99 -5.64 -17.30 -2.20
C GLY A 99 -6.51 -18.55 -2.29
N ALA A 100 -7.57 -18.64 -1.48
CA ALA A 100 -8.49 -19.76 -1.46
C ALA A 100 -9.69 -19.55 -2.39
N VAL A 101 -9.91 -18.32 -2.87
CA VAL A 101 -11.00 -18.01 -3.80
C VAL A 101 -10.64 -18.56 -5.18
N THR A 102 -11.22 -19.71 -5.54
CA THR A 102 -11.23 -20.21 -6.90
C THR A 102 -11.99 -19.20 -7.77
N LEU A 103 -11.25 -18.45 -8.60
CA LEU A 103 -11.68 -17.32 -9.44
C LEU A 103 -12.57 -17.72 -10.63
N THR A 104 -13.54 -18.59 -10.39
CA THR A 104 -14.44 -19.16 -11.41
C THR A 104 -15.78 -18.44 -11.51
N SER A 105 -16.09 -17.46 -10.64
CA SER A 105 -17.39 -16.77 -10.63
C SER A 105 -17.29 -15.24 -10.48
N LYS A 106 -18.33 -14.54 -10.95
CA LYS A 106 -18.52 -13.08 -10.82
C LYS A 106 -18.47 -12.62 -9.35
N GLU A 107 -18.99 -13.42 -8.43
CA GLU A 107 -18.97 -13.14 -6.99
C GLU A 107 -17.54 -13.11 -6.44
N SER A 108 -16.69 -14.04 -6.87
CA SER A 108 -15.28 -14.07 -6.50
C SER A 108 -14.53 -12.80 -6.96
N LEU A 109 -14.86 -12.26 -8.13
CA LEU A 109 -14.26 -11.02 -8.63
C LEU A 109 -14.72 -9.79 -7.82
N TYR A 110 -15.99 -9.75 -7.41
CA TYR A 110 -16.54 -8.71 -6.54
C TYR A 110 -15.91 -8.73 -5.14
N GLU A 111 -15.81 -9.90 -4.55
CA GLU A 111 -15.18 -10.11 -3.24
C GLU A 111 -13.74 -9.63 -3.28
N LEU A 112 -12.99 -10.06 -4.29
CA LEU A 112 -11.60 -9.67 -4.46
C LEU A 112 -11.41 -8.16 -4.70
N TYR A 113 -12.29 -7.50 -5.46
CA TYR A 113 -12.28 -6.04 -5.61
C TYR A 113 -12.45 -5.33 -4.26
N TYR A 114 -13.40 -5.81 -3.45
CA TYR A 114 -13.68 -5.21 -2.15
C TYR A 114 -12.52 -5.44 -1.17
N GLU A 115 -12.00 -6.65 -1.11
CA GLU A 115 -10.84 -6.99 -0.28
C GLU A 115 -9.60 -6.19 -0.71
N ALA A 116 -9.35 -6.02 -2.02
CA ALA A 116 -8.25 -5.21 -2.53
C ALA A 116 -8.39 -3.74 -2.12
N ARG A 117 -9.60 -3.18 -2.23
CA ARG A 117 -9.90 -1.80 -1.80
C ARG A 117 -9.70 -1.65 -0.29
N LEU A 118 -10.15 -2.63 0.49
CA LEU A 118 -9.97 -2.64 1.94
C LEU A 118 -8.48 -2.65 2.31
N SER A 119 -7.68 -3.48 1.64
CA SER A 119 -6.23 -3.57 1.88
C SER A 119 -5.49 -2.28 1.53
N ILE A 120 -5.90 -1.59 0.46
CA ILE A 120 -5.36 -0.26 0.10
C ILE A 120 -5.72 0.79 1.16
N GLU A 121 -6.96 0.76 1.66
CA GLU A 121 -7.37 1.70 2.70
C GLU A 121 -6.62 1.43 4.02
N MET A 122 -6.39 0.16 4.37
CA MET A 122 -5.53 -0.19 5.49
C MET A 122 -4.09 0.27 5.31
N TYR A 123 -3.54 0.19 4.10
CA TYR A 123 -2.20 0.69 3.79
C TYR A 123 -2.10 2.20 4.04
N LYS A 124 -3.11 2.98 3.62
CA LYS A 124 -3.18 4.42 3.93
C LYS A 124 -3.23 4.66 5.43
N SER A 125 -4.15 3.98 6.13
CA SER A 125 -4.29 4.14 7.58
C SER A 125 -2.98 3.82 8.29
N TYR A 126 -2.29 2.76 7.89
CA TYR A 126 -1.00 2.39 8.44
C TYR A 126 0.08 3.45 8.17
N THR A 127 0.14 3.99 6.95
CA THR A 127 1.06 5.08 6.61
C THR A 127 0.78 6.33 7.43
N TYR A 128 -0.49 6.70 7.61
CA TYR A 128 -0.88 7.84 8.44
C TYR A 128 -0.54 7.65 9.92
N VAL A 129 -0.64 6.42 10.44
CA VAL A 129 -0.23 6.13 11.82
C VAL A 129 1.29 6.13 11.95
N LEU A 130 2.03 5.60 10.97
CA LEU A 130 3.50 5.58 10.99
C LEU A 130 4.14 6.96 10.85
N CYS A 131 3.53 7.85 10.08
CA CYS A 131 4.05 9.18 9.80
C CYS A 131 4.45 9.96 11.07
N PRO A 132 3.57 10.14 12.09
CA PRO A 132 3.94 10.83 13.32
C PRO A 132 5.05 10.11 14.10
N PHE A 133 5.09 8.78 14.13
CA PHE A 133 6.20 8.05 14.77
C PHE A 133 7.54 8.36 14.08
N GLY A 134 7.58 8.27 12.75
CA GLY A 134 8.77 8.59 11.96
C GLY A 134 9.24 10.03 12.14
N LEU A 135 8.31 10.99 12.19
CA LEU A 135 8.62 12.40 12.44
C LEU A 135 9.25 12.63 13.81
N VAL A 136 8.67 12.07 14.88
CA VAL A 136 9.21 12.23 16.23
C VAL A 136 10.56 11.54 16.35
N MET A 137 10.72 10.33 15.82
CA MET A 137 12.01 9.63 15.82
C MET A 137 13.08 10.38 15.02
N GLY A 138 12.72 10.95 13.87
CA GLY A 138 13.59 11.83 13.08
C GLY A 138 13.99 13.09 13.85
N ALA A 139 13.05 13.72 14.56
CA ALA A 139 13.33 14.88 15.40
C ALA A 139 14.31 14.55 16.53
N LEU A 140 14.17 13.39 17.18
CA LEU A 140 15.12 12.91 18.20
C LEU A 140 16.54 12.75 17.64
N LEU A 141 16.67 12.22 16.42
CA LEU A 141 17.97 12.06 15.75
C LEU A 141 18.63 13.41 15.46
N ILE A 142 17.86 14.37 14.95
CA ILE A 142 18.33 15.73 14.67
C ILE A 142 18.73 16.41 15.98
N LEU A 143 17.90 16.32 17.02
CA LEU A 143 18.19 16.91 18.33
C LEU A 143 19.45 16.33 18.97
N SER A 144 19.70 15.03 18.77
CA SER A 144 20.92 14.38 19.23
C SER A 144 22.19 14.93 18.58
N HIS A 145 22.15 15.32 17.29
CA HIS A 145 23.34 15.72 16.53
C HIS A 145 23.51 17.23 16.39
N ARG A 146 22.39 17.95 16.40
CA ARG A 146 22.30 19.38 16.13
C ARG A 146 21.58 20.12 17.26
N GLY A 147 21.52 19.53 18.45
CA GLY A 147 20.83 20.11 19.62
C GLY A 147 21.24 21.56 19.89
N ALA A 148 22.54 21.86 19.87
CA ALA A 148 23.05 23.22 20.07
C ALA A 148 22.62 24.21 18.96
N ALA A 149 22.55 23.75 17.71
CA ALA A 149 22.08 24.59 16.60
C ALA A 149 20.57 24.85 16.69
N LEU A 150 19.80 23.86 17.15
CA LEU A 150 18.37 23.99 17.39
C LEU A 150 18.05 24.91 18.57
N THR A 151 18.81 24.82 19.67
CA THR A 151 18.64 25.76 20.80
C THR A 151 18.97 27.18 20.39
N ASN A 152 20.05 27.40 19.63
CA ASN A 152 20.39 28.73 19.12
C ASN A 152 19.33 29.29 18.17
N LEU A 153 18.75 28.44 17.31
CA LEU A 153 17.63 28.83 16.44
C LEU A 153 16.36 29.12 17.24
N TYR A 154 16.08 28.36 18.29
CA TYR A 154 14.95 28.58 19.19
C TYR A 154 15.09 29.91 19.93
N ASP A 155 16.25 30.18 20.53
CA ASP A 155 16.51 31.43 21.24
C ASP A 155 16.39 32.64 20.29
N PHE A 156 16.89 32.50 19.06
CA PHE A 156 16.74 33.52 18.02
C PHE A 156 15.28 33.72 17.57
N ALA A 157 14.50 32.63 17.49
CA ALA A 157 13.09 32.68 17.16
C ALA A 157 12.24 33.32 18.27
N VAL A 158 12.54 33.01 19.54
CA VAL A 158 11.85 33.63 20.70
C VAL A 158 12.16 35.11 20.77
N ALA A 159 13.38 35.53 20.41
CA ALA A 159 13.77 36.94 20.36
C ALA A 159 13.14 37.70 19.18
N ASN A 160 12.66 37.02 18.13
CA ASN A 160 12.13 37.65 16.92
C ASN A 160 10.83 37.00 16.44
N GLU A 161 9.71 37.69 16.68
CA GLU A 161 8.36 37.24 16.32
C GLU A 161 8.21 36.85 14.84
N GLN A 162 8.88 37.55 13.91
CA GLN A 162 8.81 37.24 12.48
C GLN A 162 9.48 35.91 12.16
N VAL A 163 10.60 35.60 12.82
CA VAL A 163 11.32 34.33 12.65
C VAL A 163 10.51 33.19 13.25
N ALA A 164 9.88 33.40 14.41
CA ALA A 164 8.96 32.43 15.00
C ALA A 164 7.76 32.12 14.09
N LEU A 165 7.16 33.15 13.47
CA LEU A 165 6.07 32.98 12.50
C LEU A 165 6.52 32.20 11.25
N ILE A 166 7.70 32.51 10.70
CA ILE A 166 8.22 31.79 9.52
C ILE A 166 8.53 30.33 9.86
N LEU A 167 9.15 30.06 11.02
CA LEU A 167 9.47 28.70 11.44
C LEU A 167 8.21 27.87 11.70
N SER A 168 7.23 28.43 12.42
CA SER A 168 5.95 27.74 12.66
C SER A 168 5.18 27.48 11.35
N ALA A 169 5.10 28.47 10.46
CA ALA A 169 4.50 28.29 9.14
C ALA A 169 5.22 27.20 8.33
N SER A 170 6.56 27.20 8.31
CA SER A 170 7.34 26.19 7.59
C SER A 170 7.10 24.78 8.11
N LEU A 171 6.92 24.61 9.43
CA LEU A 171 6.63 23.32 10.05
C LEU A 171 5.25 22.82 9.63
N VAL A 172 4.23 23.68 9.70
CA VAL A 172 2.86 23.38 9.23
C VAL A 172 2.85 23.02 7.75
N THR A 173 3.54 23.79 6.90
CA THR A 173 3.66 23.49 5.46
C THR A 173 4.36 22.16 5.21
N SER A 174 5.39 21.81 5.99
CA SER A 174 6.07 20.52 5.86
C SER A 174 5.18 19.33 6.24
N LEU A 175 4.36 19.47 7.29
CA LEU A 175 3.40 18.43 7.69
C LEU A 175 2.33 18.26 6.61
N PHE A 176 1.84 19.37 6.05
CA PHE A 176 0.85 19.36 4.99
C PHE A 176 1.40 18.77 3.67
N SER A 177 2.66 19.04 3.33
CA SER A 177 3.28 18.47 2.13
C SER A 177 3.45 16.96 2.24
N VAL A 178 3.82 16.44 3.42
CA VAL A 178 3.90 14.99 3.66
C VAL A 178 2.53 14.33 3.46
N PHE A 179 1.45 14.96 3.91
CA PHE A 179 0.09 14.49 3.67
C PHE A 179 -0.23 14.42 2.16
N LEU A 180 0.03 15.49 1.41
CA LEU A 180 -0.22 15.54 -0.04
C LEU A 180 0.60 14.51 -0.82
N VAL A 181 1.89 14.34 -0.48
CA VAL A 181 2.77 13.36 -1.13
C VAL A 181 2.26 11.94 -0.85
N THR A 182 1.82 11.65 0.37
CA THR A 182 1.26 10.35 0.73
C THR A 182 -0.01 10.04 -0.04
N GLU A 183 -0.91 11.02 -0.15
CA GLU A 183 -2.17 10.87 -0.89
C GLU A 183 -1.91 10.70 -2.40
N TYR A 184 -0.98 11.49 -2.96
CA TYR A 184 -0.58 11.40 -4.36
C TYR A 184 0.09 10.06 -4.67
N TRP A 185 1.06 9.61 -3.85
CA TRP A 185 1.73 8.33 -4.00
C TRP A 185 0.74 7.18 -3.98
N THR A 186 -0.17 7.20 -3.01
CA THR A 186 -1.20 6.16 -2.90
C THR A 186 -2.11 6.14 -4.12
N LYS A 187 -2.57 7.32 -4.58
CA LYS A 187 -3.45 7.42 -5.75
C LYS A 187 -2.75 7.00 -7.04
N SER A 188 -1.46 7.31 -7.20
CA SER A 188 -0.67 6.97 -8.38
C SER A 188 -0.34 5.47 -8.44
N SER A 189 0.15 4.91 -7.33
CA SER A 189 0.55 3.50 -7.23
C SER A 189 -0.64 2.56 -7.26
N TYR A 190 -1.75 2.89 -6.58
CA TYR A 190 -2.88 1.98 -6.42
C TYR A 190 -4.10 2.32 -7.28
N GLY A 191 -4.30 3.60 -7.62
CA GLY A 191 -5.48 4.04 -8.35
C GLY A 191 -5.60 3.49 -9.77
N LYS A 192 -4.46 3.18 -10.42
CA LYS A 192 -4.45 2.55 -11.75
C LYS A 192 -5.04 1.14 -11.71
N TYR A 193 -4.67 0.34 -10.72
CA TYR A 193 -5.15 -1.04 -10.57
C TYR A 193 -6.63 -1.09 -10.20
N ILE A 194 -7.10 -0.22 -9.30
CA ILE A 194 -8.53 -0.14 -8.94
C ILE A 194 -9.39 0.22 -10.16
N ARG A 195 -8.96 1.17 -10.99
CA ARG A 195 -9.72 1.58 -12.19
C ARG A 195 -9.82 0.45 -13.22
N GLN A 196 -8.75 -0.31 -13.40
CA GLN A 196 -8.75 -1.48 -14.29
C GLN A 196 -9.69 -2.58 -13.77
N ILE A 197 -9.66 -2.88 -12.47
CA ILE A 197 -10.58 -3.86 -11.89
C ILE A 197 -12.03 -3.37 -12.01
N LYS A 198 -12.28 -2.07 -11.80
CA LYS A 198 -13.62 -1.48 -11.96
C LYS A 198 -14.14 -1.58 -13.39
N SER A 199 -13.33 -1.30 -14.41
CA SER A 199 -13.81 -1.36 -15.80
C SER A 199 -14.19 -2.79 -16.20
N VAL A 200 -13.42 -3.79 -15.76
CA VAL A 200 -13.75 -5.20 -16.03
C VAL A 200 -15.00 -5.64 -15.26
N LEU A 201 -15.19 -5.13 -14.05
CA LEU A 201 -16.41 -5.38 -13.27
C LEU A 201 -17.67 -4.76 -13.90
N ASP A 202 -17.53 -3.57 -14.51
CA ASP A 202 -18.60 -2.88 -15.22
C ASP A 202 -18.93 -3.60 -16.54
N GLU A 203 -17.93 -4.13 -17.28
CA GLU A 203 -18.13 -4.96 -18.48
C GLU A 203 -18.85 -6.29 -18.20
N ILE A 204 -18.67 -6.89 -17.02
CA ILE A 204 -19.39 -8.11 -16.60
C ILE A 204 -20.82 -7.80 -16.08
N LYS A 205 -21.15 -6.51 -15.94
CA LYS A 205 -22.45 -6.03 -15.46
C LYS A 205 -23.43 -5.73 -16.60
N GLU A 206 -22.93 -5.38 -17.78
CA GLU A 206 -23.66 -5.40 -19.06
C GLU A 206 -23.79 -6.84 -19.60
#